data_AF-A0AAE6IWB6-F1
#
_entry.id   AF-A0AAE6IWB6-F1
#
_cell.length_a   1.000
_cell.length_b   1.000
_cell.length_c   1.000
_cell.angle_alpha   90.00
_cell.angle_beta   90.00
_cell.angle_gamma   90.00
#
_symmetry.space_group_name_H-M   'P 1'
#
loop_
_entity.id
_entity.type
_entity.pdbx_description
1 polymer ?
#
loop_
_entity_poly.entity_id
_entity_poly.type
_entity_poly.pdbx_seq_one_letter_code
_entity_poly.pdbx_strand_id
1 'polypeptide(L)'
;MRQPGAGVIVHSDAGSQFTSIAYKQTLGKFKAIQSMSDVGKCYDNARMESFFATLKKELLYRIDTTKMTREQVKTLVWQYTMVYYNRKRISTVNEDGLPPTFYRLKVTKKKNGVA
;
A
#
# COMPACT_ATOMS: atom_id res chain seq x y z
N MET A 1 -5.03 5.64 -12.88
CA MET A 1 -4.92 4.44 -12.00
C MET A 1 -4.13 3.37 -12.75
N ARG A 2 -3.37 2.49 -12.08
CA ARG A 2 -2.63 1.43 -12.78
C ARG A 2 -3.58 0.34 -13.26
N GLN A 3 -3.21 -0.32 -14.36
CA GLN A 3 -3.87 -1.51 -14.87
C GLN A 3 -2.84 -2.63 -14.99
N PRO A 4 -2.44 -3.25 -13.86
CA PRO A 4 -1.63 -4.45 -13.94
C PRO A 4 -2.47 -5.52 -14.65
N GLY A 5 -1.93 -6.19 -15.67
CA GLY A 5 -2.62 -7.25 -16.37
C GLY A 5 -2.94 -8.45 -15.48
N ALA A 6 -3.37 -9.56 -16.09
CA ALA A 6 -3.61 -10.80 -15.36
C ALA A 6 -2.35 -11.30 -14.63
N GLY A 7 -2.54 -12.03 -13.52
CA GLY A 7 -1.45 -12.62 -12.75
C GLY A 7 -0.85 -11.70 -11.68
N VAL A 8 -1.45 -10.52 -11.42
CA VAL A 8 -1.03 -9.69 -10.30
C VAL A 8 -1.24 -10.43 -8.98
N ILE A 9 -0.22 -10.47 -8.14
CA ILE A 9 -0.31 -11.05 -6.81
C ILE A 9 -0.86 -10.01 -5.85
N VAL A 10 -1.93 -10.35 -5.15
CA VAL A 10 -2.49 -9.57 -4.05
C VAL A 10 -2.20 -10.33 -2.76
N HIS A 11 -1.30 -9.77 -1.96
CA HIS A 11 -0.92 -10.34 -0.67
C HIS A 11 -1.72 -9.68 0.46
N SER A 12 -2.31 -10.47 1.35
CA SER A 12 -3.05 -10.02 2.53
C SER A 12 -2.74 -10.89 3.74
N ASP A 13 -3.15 -10.46 4.94
CA ASP A 13 -3.26 -11.39 6.06
C ASP A 13 -4.42 -12.40 5.85
N ALA A 14 -4.54 -13.36 6.77
CA ALA A 14 -5.60 -14.37 6.78
C ALA A 14 -6.89 -13.90 7.49
N GLY A 15 -7.12 -12.59 7.59
CA GLY A 15 -8.31 -12.03 8.22
C GLY A 15 -9.62 -12.46 7.54
N SER A 16 -10.72 -12.45 8.29
CA SER A 16 -12.05 -12.91 7.82
C SER A 16 -12.54 -12.17 6.56
N GLN A 17 -12.19 -10.89 6.42
CA GLN A 17 -12.52 -10.09 5.24
C GLN A 17 -11.84 -10.61 3.97
N PHE A 18 -10.55 -10.95 4.06
CA PHE A 18 -9.74 -11.40 2.93
C PHE A 18 -9.90 -12.90 2.63
N THR A 19 -10.37 -13.69 3.59
CA THR A 19 -10.71 -15.11 3.38
C THR A 19 -12.14 -15.30 2.85
N SER A 20 -12.96 -14.24 2.83
CA SER A 20 -14.36 -14.28 2.40
C SER A 20 -14.56 -14.67 0.93
N ILE A 21 -15.71 -15.29 0.65
CA ILE A 21 -16.11 -15.68 -0.71
C ILE A 21 -16.22 -14.44 -1.61
N ALA A 22 -16.81 -13.36 -1.11
CA ALA A 22 -16.98 -12.12 -1.87
C ALA A 22 -15.63 -11.52 -2.31
N TYR A 23 -14.61 -11.59 -1.45
CA TYR A 23 -13.27 -11.14 -1.78
C TYR A 23 -12.62 -12.02 -2.85
N LYS A 24 -12.68 -13.35 -2.70
CA LYS A 24 -12.17 -14.31 -3.70
C LYS A 24 -12.81 -14.13 -5.08
N GLN A 25 -14.14 -13.96 -5.12
CA GLN A 25 -14.86 -13.69 -6.36
C GLN A 25 -14.42 -12.37 -7.00
N THR A 26 -14.16 -11.35 -6.20
CA THR A 26 -13.67 -10.05 -6.70
C THR A 26 -12.29 -10.20 -7.31
N LEU A 27 -11.35 -10.90 -6.65
CA LEU A 27 -10.02 -11.16 -7.21
C LEU A 27 -10.09 -11.95 -8.53
N GLY A 28 -10.98 -12.93 -8.61
CA GLY A 28 -11.23 -13.71 -9.83
C GLY A 28 -11.63 -12.85 -11.02
N LYS A 29 -12.49 -11.84 -10.82
CA LYS A 29 -12.89 -10.88 -11.88
C LYS A 29 -11.71 -10.11 -12.47
N PHE A 30 -10.69 -9.82 -11.64
CA PHE A 30 -9.48 -9.12 -12.07
C PHE A 30 -8.34 -10.06 -12.48
N LYS A 31 -8.57 -11.39 -12.50
CA LYS A 31 -7.53 -12.40 -12.76
C LYS A 31 -6.31 -12.22 -11.84
N ALA A 32 -6.56 -11.79 -10.61
CA ALA A 32 -5.55 -11.58 -9.58
C ALA A 32 -5.32 -12.89 -8.80
N ILE A 33 -4.06 -13.14 -8.42
CA ILE A 33 -3.65 -14.29 -7.64
C ILE A 33 -3.65 -13.87 -6.16
N GLN A 34 -4.46 -14.53 -5.35
CA GLN A 34 -4.45 -14.31 -3.90
C GLN A 34 -3.22 -14.98 -3.27
N SER A 35 -2.50 -14.26 -2.42
CA SER A 35 -1.46 -14.77 -1.55
C SER A 35 -1.79 -14.35 -0.13
N MET A 36 -1.66 -15.25 0.85
CA MET A 36 -1.93 -14.93 2.26
C MET A 36 -0.72 -15.27 3.11
N SER A 37 -0.47 -14.49 4.15
CA SER A 37 0.58 -14.82 5.13
C SER A 37 0.21 -16.11 5.88
N ASP A 38 1.21 -16.95 6.14
CA ASP A 38 1.01 -18.11 7.03
C ASP A 38 0.84 -17.68 8.48
N VAL A 39 0.19 -18.53 9.27
CA VAL A 39 0.10 -18.34 10.73
C VAL A 39 1.52 -18.26 11.31
N GLY A 40 1.81 -17.18 12.04
CA GLY A 40 3.12 -16.97 12.67
C GLY A 40 4.18 -16.28 11.80
N LYS A 41 3.89 -15.92 10.53
CA LYS A 41 4.83 -15.17 9.66
C LYS A 41 4.50 -13.67 9.61
N CYS A 42 4.73 -12.97 10.71
CA CYS A 42 4.46 -11.52 10.80
C CYS A 42 5.27 -10.67 9.81
N TYR A 43 6.44 -11.14 9.37
CA TYR A 43 7.30 -10.42 8.43
C TYR A 43 6.66 -10.17 7.07
N ASP A 44 5.72 -11.02 6.64
CA ASP A 44 5.04 -10.88 5.34
C ASP A 44 4.18 -9.61 5.31
N ASN A 45 3.57 -9.25 6.45
CA ASN A 45 2.72 -8.06 6.60
C ASN A 45 3.49 -6.82 7.11
N ALA A 46 4.73 -6.97 7.57
CA ALA A 46 5.50 -5.89 8.21
C ALA A 46 5.60 -4.60 7.37
N ARG A 47 5.62 -4.71 6.04
CA ARG A 47 5.62 -3.53 5.14
C ARG A 47 4.32 -2.72 5.22
N MET A 48 3.18 -3.39 5.27
CA MET A 48 1.89 -2.71 5.43
C MET A 48 1.71 -2.17 6.85
N GLU A 49 2.16 -2.90 7.86
CA GLU A 49 2.16 -2.42 9.25
C GLU A 49 3.00 -1.15 9.41
N SER A 50 4.20 -1.12 8.83
CA SER A 50 5.06 0.06 8.80
C SER A 50 4.35 1.25 8.14
N PHE A 51 3.72 1.05 6.97
CA PHE A 51 2.94 2.09 6.31
C PHE A 51 1.83 2.65 7.20
N PHE A 52 1.00 1.79 7.81
CA PHE A 52 -0.10 2.24 8.65
C PHE A 52 0.37 2.92 9.94
N ALA A 53 1.46 2.46 10.53
CA ALA A 53 2.07 3.11 11.69
C ALA A 53 2.55 4.52 11.32
N THR A 54 3.19 4.69 10.16
CA THR A 54 3.64 5.99 9.65
C THR A 54 2.46 6.91 9.35
N LEU A 55 1.44 6.44 8.63
CA LEU A 55 0.21 7.19 8.33
C LEU A 55 -0.45 7.71 9.62
N LYS A 56 -0.58 6.85 10.63
CA LYS A 56 -1.18 7.23 11.92
C LYS A 56 -0.37 8.32 12.61
N LYS A 57 0.95 8.16 12.71
CA LYS A 57 1.85 9.11 13.40
C LYS A 57 1.98 10.46 12.69
N GLU A 58 2.04 10.45 11.35
CA GLU A 58 2.28 11.66 10.57
C GLU A 58 0.98 12.42 10.25
N LEU A 59 -0.18 11.74 10.20
CA LEU A 59 -1.46 12.35 9.87
C LEU A 59 -2.48 12.20 11.00
N LEU A 60 -2.95 10.97 11.26
CA LEU A 60 -4.18 10.76 12.03
C LEU A 60 -4.08 11.18 13.50
N TYR A 61 -2.92 11.03 14.13
CA TYR A 61 -2.70 11.47 15.51
C TYR A 61 -2.47 12.98 15.64
N ARG A 62 -2.33 13.70 14.52
CA ARG A 62 -2.12 15.15 14.50
C ARG A 62 -3.40 15.93 14.23
N ILE A 63 -4.51 15.24 13.99
CA ILE A 63 -5.81 15.84 13.68
C ILE A 63 -6.89 15.23 14.57
N ASP A 64 -7.89 16.02 14.95
CA ASP A 64 -9.03 15.52 15.72
C ASP A 64 -10.08 14.94 14.76
N THR A 65 -9.94 13.65 14.44
CA THR A 65 -10.86 12.97 13.53
C THR A 65 -12.29 12.84 14.06
N THR A 66 -12.52 13.04 15.37
CA THR A 66 -13.86 12.91 15.98
C THR A 66 -14.78 14.06 15.57
N LYS A 67 -14.21 15.19 15.16
CA LYS A 67 -14.92 16.37 14.68
C LYS A 67 -15.10 16.40 13.17
N MET A 68 -14.80 15.30 12.49
CA MET A 68 -14.78 15.22 11.03
C MET A 68 -15.77 14.16 10.54
N THR A 69 -16.33 14.41 9.36
CA THR A 69 -17.09 13.38 8.64
C THR A 69 -16.16 12.32 8.07
N ARG A 70 -16.69 11.11 7.86
CA ARG A 70 -15.94 10.00 7.25
C ARG A 70 -15.36 10.37 5.87
N GLU A 71 -16.07 11.15 5.07
CA GLU A 71 -15.61 11.55 3.74
C GLU A 71 -14.45 12.56 3.79
N GLN A 72 -14.44 13.46 4.79
CA GLN A 72 -13.29 14.33 5.04
C GLN A 72 -12.06 13.51 5.43
N VAL A 73 -12.20 12.54 6.35
CA VAL A 73 -11.09 11.67 6.75
C VAL A 73 -10.56 10.85 5.57
N LYS A 74 -11.45 10.27 4.74
CA LYS A 74 -11.06 9.56 3.51
C LYS A 74 -10.27 10.45 2.56
N THR A 75 -10.71 11.69 2.38
CA THR A 75 -10.01 12.66 1.51
C THR A 75 -8.60 12.95 2.03
N LEU A 76 -8.43 13.16 3.34
CA LEU A 76 -7.11 13.36 3.94
C LEU A 76 -6.20 12.15 3.80
N VAL A 77 -6.72 10.93 4.05
CA VAL A 77 -5.95 9.70 3.87
C VAL A 77 -5.53 9.52 2.40
N TRP A 78 -6.42 9.82 1.46
CA TRP A 78 -6.11 9.77 0.03
C TRP A 78 -5.02 10.78 -0.35
N GLN A 79 -5.15 12.04 0.08
CA GLN A 79 -4.17 13.08 -0.19
C GLN A 79 -2.81 12.74 0.40
N TYR A 80 -2.78 12.29 1.66
CA TYR A 80 -1.56 11.83 2.29
C TYR A 80 -0.93 10.69 1.48
N THR A 81 -1.70 9.69 1.09
CA THR A 81 -1.16 8.52 0.38
C THR A 81 -0.66 8.87 -1.03
N MET A 82 -1.50 9.54 -1.83
CA MET A 82 -1.24 9.75 -3.27
C MET A 82 -0.34 10.95 -3.55
N VAL A 83 -0.45 12.02 -2.76
CA VAL A 83 0.26 13.28 -3.00
C VAL A 83 1.52 13.39 -2.16
N TYR A 84 1.47 12.99 -0.89
CA TYR A 84 2.60 13.13 0.02
C TYR A 84 3.45 11.87 0.11
N TYR A 85 2.94 10.77 0.67
CA TYR A 85 3.69 9.55 0.94
C TYR A 85 4.34 8.99 -0.33
N ASN A 86 3.55 8.79 -1.39
CA ASN A 86 4.06 8.17 -2.62
C ASN A 86 4.97 9.07 -3.46
N ARG A 87 4.91 10.40 -3.33
CA ARG A 87 5.54 11.34 -4.27
C ARG A 87 6.48 12.36 -3.64
N LYS A 88 6.43 12.60 -2.33
CA LYS A 88 7.19 13.67 -1.68
C LYS A 88 7.93 13.22 -0.42
N ARG A 89 7.39 12.25 0.32
CA ARG A 89 7.96 11.80 1.59
C ARG A 89 9.35 11.20 1.37
N ILE A 90 10.35 11.76 2.05
CA ILE A 90 11.71 11.23 2.07
C ILE A 90 11.70 9.85 2.73
N SER A 91 12.37 8.89 2.10
CA SER A 91 12.44 7.52 2.57
C SER A 91 13.82 7.20 3.12
N THR A 92 13.92 6.71 4.35
CA THR A 92 15.19 6.27 4.93
C THR A 92 15.57 4.83 4.57
N VAL A 93 14.71 4.12 3.83
CA VAL A 93 14.94 2.71 3.46
C VAL A 93 15.75 2.54 2.18
N ASN A 94 16.03 3.63 1.45
CA ASN A 94 16.86 3.62 0.26
C ASN A 94 17.89 4.76 0.34
N GLU A 95 19.05 4.53 -0.27
CA GLU A 95 20.22 5.42 -0.24
C GLU A 95 19.93 6.83 -0.79
N ASP A 96 19.01 6.93 -1.75
CA ASP A 96 18.70 8.18 -2.46
C ASP A 96 17.64 9.05 -1.74
N GLY A 97 17.07 8.58 -0.63
CA GLY A 97 15.97 9.29 0.04
C GLY A 97 14.64 9.29 -0.74
N LEU A 98 14.51 8.50 -1.81
CA LEU A 98 13.44 8.64 -2.79
C LEU A 98 12.08 8.14 -2.28
N PRO A 99 10.98 8.86 -2.60
CA PRO A 99 9.63 8.38 -2.35
C PRO A 99 9.31 7.11 -3.16
N PRO A 100 8.32 6.30 -2.73
CA PRO A 100 7.96 5.03 -3.36
C PRO A 100 7.75 5.10 -4.88
N THR A 101 7.13 6.16 -5.40
CA THR A 101 6.88 6.30 -6.84
C THR A 101 8.19 6.47 -7.62
N PHE A 102 9.08 7.33 -7.14
CA PHE A 102 10.36 7.62 -7.81
C PHE A 102 11.34 6.48 -7.66
N TYR A 103 11.42 5.86 -6.48
CA TYR A 103 12.22 4.67 -6.26
C TYR A 103 11.80 3.54 -7.22
N ARG A 104 10.49 3.31 -7.38
CA ARG A 104 9.97 2.33 -8.33
C ARG A 104 10.33 2.66 -9.78
N LEU A 105 10.26 3.93 -10.19
CA LEU A 105 10.67 4.33 -11.54
C LEU A 105 12.16 4.07 -11.77
N LYS A 106 13.03 4.39 -10.81
CA LYS A 106 14.48 4.07 -10.86
C LYS A 106 14.70 2.57 -11.05
N VAL A 107 14.07 1.73 -10.21
CA VAL A 107 14.19 0.26 -10.28
C VAL A 107 13.63 -0.32 -11.58
N THR A 108 12.51 0.21 -12.07
CA THR A 108 11.87 -0.28 -13.31
C THR A 108 12.69 0.09 -14.54
N LYS A 109 13.27 1.30 -14.59
CA LYS A 109 14.22 1.70 -15.64
C LYS A 109 15.42 0.74 -15.67
N LYS A 110 16.04 0.50 -14.49
CA LYS A 110 17.15 -0.46 -14.36
C LYS A 110 16.80 -1.87 -14.84
N LYS A 111 15.56 -2.34 -14.62
CA LYS A 111 15.09 -3.66 -15.08
C LYS A 111 14.76 -3.73 -16.57
N ASN A 112 14.23 -2.65 -17.15
CA ASN A 112 13.69 -2.65 -18.52
C ASN A 112 14.71 -2.21 -19.59
N GLY A 113 15.89 -1.73 -19.20
CA GLY A 113 16.95 -1.46 -20.17
C GLY A 113 18.13 -0.65 -19.63
N VAL A 114 19.31 -1.22 -19.91
CA VAL A 114 20.63 -0.59 -20.12
C VAL A 114 21.34 -0.06 -18.88
N ALA A 115 22.62 -0.46 -18.78
CA ALA A 115 23.64 0.16 -17.94
C ALA A 115 23.72 1.68 -18.17
#